data_AF-A0A5C9CW11-F1
#
_entry.id   AF-A0A5C9CW11-F1
#
_cell.length_a   1.000
_cell.length_b   1.000
_cell.length_c   1.000
_cell.angle_alpha   90.00
_cell.angle_beta   90.00
_cell.angle_gamma   90.00
#
_symmetry.space_group_name_H-M   'P 1'
#
loop_
_entity.id
_entity.type
_entity.pdbx_description
1 polymer ?
#
loop_
_entity_poly.entity_id
_entity_poly.type
_entity_poly.pdbx_seq_one_letter_code
_entity_poly.pdbx_strand_id
1 'polypeptide(L)'
;MKESVFSFSVIDAHCDSLMGALEGNNLADSVPEGHLDVPRLLKGGMTCQFMALFVSDEHLEDVRARTHRMIDAFYSLCEAAQGRFFPVLSGEDLEKAHRGVSIGGLLSIEGAEALEGSLEALDEFYARGVRALGITWNRRNPFARGWRAEGTDGFTPLGFSLVEKMEALGMIVDASHLSDHGFEDLANAAQRPFVASHSNAREICPAPRNLTDAQIRRIADSGGVIGTVFVPAFVTSSPENPPKPLFELLFDHIDHIVRVGGMDSVGFGSDF
;
A
#
# COMPACT_ATOMS: atom_id res chain seq x y z
N MET A 1 23.29 20.80 -16.80
CA MET A 1 22.20 20.83 -15.81
C MET A 1 22.76 20.19 -14.55
N LYS A 2 22.76 20.90 -13.42
CA LYS A 2 23.17 20.28 -12.15
C LYS A 2 22.12 19.22 -11.81
N GLU A 3 22.53 17.95 -11.80
CA GLU A 3 21.71 16.89 -11.22
C GLU A 3 21.34 17.34 -9.80
N SER A 4 20.06 17.63 -9.55
CA SER A 4 19.60 17.92 -8.21
C SER A 4 19.63 16.60 -7.43
N VAL A 5 20.76 16.35 -6.78
CA VAL A 5 20.96 15.17 -5.95
C VAL A 5 20.12 15.34 -4.68
N PHE A 6 18.85 14.93 -4.74
CA PHE A 6 18.07 14.70 -3.52
C PHE A 6 18.82 13.74 -2.58
N SER A 7 19.07 14.15 -1.33
CA SER A 7 19.85 13.38 -0.36
C SER A 7 18.99 12.48 0.55
N PHE A 8 17.77 12.15 0.13
CA PHE A 8 16.79 11.44 0.94
C PHE A 8 16.34 10.15 0.27
N SER A 9 15.96 9.18 1.10
CA SER A 9 15.31 7.94 0.67
C SER A 9 13.85 8.21 0.30
N VAL A 10 13.36 7.51 -0.73
CA VAL A 10 11.96 7.60 -1.15
C VAL A 10 11.35 6.20 -1.09
N ILE A 11 10.28 6.06 -0.31
CA ILE A 11 9.48 4.84 -0.23
C ILE A 11 8.10 5.17 -0.78
N ASP A 12 7.65 4.35 -1.71
CA ASP A 12 6.26 4.36 -2.17
C ASP A 12 5.54 3.14 -1.60
N ALA A 13 4.47 3.39 -0.85
CA ALA A 13 3.79 2.38 -0.05
C ALA A 13 2.72 1.59 -0.81
N HIS A 14 2.49 1.86 -2.10
CA HIS A 14 1.52 1.09 -2.89
C HIS A 14 1.70 1.21 -4.41
N CYS A 15 1.77 0.08 -5.12
CA CYS A 15 1.52 -0.01 -6.56
C CYS A 15 0.93 -1.39 -6.93
N ASP A 16 0.21 -1.43 -8.06
CA ASP A 16 -0.50 -2.62 -8.56
C ASP A 16 0.25 -3.34 -9.69
N SER A 17 1.50 -2.97 -9.93
CA SER A 17 2.25 -3.42 -11.11
C SER A 17 2.44 -4.94 -11.20
N LEU A 18 2.30 -5.69 -10.09
CA LEU A 18 2.33 -7.16 -10.10
C LEU A 18 1.12 -7.80 -10.79
N MET A 19 -0.01 -7.09 -10.92
CA MET A 19 -1.15 -7.58 -11.71
C MET A 19 -0.75 -7.84 -13.16
N GLY A 20 -0.06 -6.87 -13.78
CA GLY A 20 0.44 -6.99 -15.15
C GLY A 20 1.55 -8.03 -15.29
N ALA A 21 2.29 -8.34 -14.22
CA ALA A 21 3.31 -9.38 -14.24
C ALA A 21 2.72 -10.78 -14.45
N LEU A 22 1.49 -11.02 -14.01
CA LEU A 22 0.75 -12.27 -14.32
C LEU A 22 0.42 -12.41 -15.81
N GLU A 23 0.36 -11.31 -16.53
CA GLU A 23 0.04 -11.25 -17.96
C GLU A 23 1.31 -11.32 -18.84
N GLY A 24 2.48 -11.54 -18.21
CA GLY A 24 3.77 -11.71 -18.89
C GLY A 24 4.62 -10.44 -18.96
N ASN A 25 4.22 -9.35 -18.30
CA ASN A 25 5.03 -8.13 -18.25
C ASN A 25 6.28 -8.37 -17.39
N ASN A 26 7.44 -8.35 -18.03
CA ASN A 26 8.72 -8.38 -17.33
C ASN A 26 9.14 -6.97 -16.91
N LEU A 27 8.87 -6.62 -15.65
CA LEU A 27 9.21 -5.30 -15.10
C LEU A 27 10.71 -5.09 -14.86
N ALA A 28 11.57 -6.09 -15.08
CA ALA A 28 13.02 -5.95 -14.89
C ALA A 28 13.67 -5.01 -15.91
N ASP A 29 13.02 -4.87 -17.07
CA ASP A 29 13.41 -4.01 -18.18
C ASP A 29 12.30 -3.01 -18.49
N SER A 30 12.58 -2.04 -19.37
CA SER A 30 11.59 -1.03 -19.74
C SER A 30 10.42 -1.66 -20.49
N VAL A 31 9.22 -1.40 -19.97
CA VAL A 31 7.96 -1.80 -20.62
C VAL A 31 7.31 -0.59 -21.30
N PRO A 32 6.60 -0.77 -22.42
CA PRO A 32 6.01 0.35 -23.18
C PRO A 32 4.81 1.00 -22.48
N GLU A 33 4.12 0.26 -21.61
CA GLU A 33 2.89 0.67 -20.93
C GLU A 33 3.02 0.54 -19.41
N GLY A 34 2.03 1.03 -18.67
CA GLY A 34 2.04 1.08 -17.20
C GLY A 34 2.90 2.20 -16.65
N HIS A 35 2.94 2.34 -15.32
CA HIS A 35 3.62 3.45 -14.66
C HIS A 35 5.01 3.11 -14.12
N LEU A 36 5.33 1.82 -13.99
CA LEU A 36 6.50 1.35 -13.27
C LEU A 36 7.24 0.24 -14.02
N ASP A 37 8.57 0.33 -13.98
CA ASP A 37 9.52 -0.76 -14.24
C ASP A 37 10.81 -0.45 -13.47
N VAL A 38 11.70 -1.43 -13.34
CA VAL A 38 12.96 -1.28 -12.60
C VAL A 38 13.79 -0.10 -13.15
N PRO A 39 13.98 0.09 -14.48
CA PRO A 39 14.66 1.28 -14.99
C PRO A 39 14.04 2.62 -14.55
N ARG A 40 12.71 2.76 -14.57
CA ARG A 40 12.01 3.97 -14.10
C ARG A 40 12.17 4.18 -12.60
N LEU A 41 12.08 3.11 -11.81
CA LEU A 41 12.30 3.16 -10.36
C LEU A 41 13.72 3.62 -10.00
N LEU A 42 14.73 3.08 -10.68
CA LEU A 42 16.11 3.49 -10.51
C LEU A 42 16.31 4.95 -10.91
N LYS A 43 15.76 5.36 -12.06
CA LYS A 43 15.81 6.75 -12.53
C LYS A 43 15.11 7.72 -11.57
N GLY A 44 14.00 7.30 -10.96
CA GLY A 44 13.30 8.04 -9.91
C GLY A 44 14.10 8.13 -8.60
N GLY A 45 15.12 7.28 -8.44
CA GLY A 45 15.93 7.23 -7.23
C GLY A 45 15.19 6.65 -6.03
N MET A 46 14.23 5.75 -6.30
CA MET A 46 13.42 5.09 -5.29
C MET A 46 14.28 4.17 -4.41
N THR A 47 13.96 4.12 -3.12
CA THR A 47 14.62 3.25 -2.13
C THR A 47 13.84 1.95 -1.94
N CYS A 48 12.51 2.05 -1.82
CA CYS A 48 11.63 0.90 -1.69
C CYS A 48 10.31 1.14 -2.40
N GLN A 49 9.78 0.10 -3.04
CA GLN A 49 8.43 0.04 -3.58
C GLN A 49 7.67 -1.08 -2.86
N PHE A 50 6.49 -0.76 -2.34
CA PHE A 50 5.54 -1.78 -1.92
C PHE A 50 4.83 -2.31 -3.16
N MET A 51 4.91 -3.61 -3.38
CA MET A 51 4.33 -4.32 -4.51
C MET A 51 3.06 -5.03 -4.02
N ALA A 52 1.90 -4.46 -4.34
CA ALA A 52 0.63 -4.99 -3.88
C ALA A 52 0.28 -6.30 -4.58
N LEU A 53 -0.20 -7.26 -3.78
CA LEU A 53 -0.78 -8.51 -4.20
C LEU A 53 -2.29 -8.34 -4.17
N PHE A 54 -2.83 -7.71 -5.22
CA PHE A 54 -4.25 -7.44 -5.37
C PHE A 54 -4.93 -8.45 -6.29
N VAL A 55 -6.16 -8.85 -5.94
CA VAL A 55 -7.00 -9.73 -6.76
C VAL A 55 -8.35 -9.05 -7.02
N SER A 56 -8.66 -8.88 -8.31
CA SER A 56 -9.93 -8.34 -8.78
C SER A 56 -11.10 -9.30 -8.56
N ASP A 57 -12.32 -8.74 -8.56
CA ASP A 57 -13.57 -9.42 -8.21
C ASP A 57 -13.81 -10.68 -9.04
N GLU A 58 -13.47 -10.64 -10.33
CA GLU A 58 -13.65 -11.76 -11.25
C GLU A 58 -12.72 -12.96 -10.98
N HIS A 59 -11.74 -12.80 -10.08
CA HIS A 59 -10.74 -13.81 -9.74
C HIS A 59 -10.78 -14.25 -8.27
N LEU A 60 -11.88 -13.96 -7.56
CA LEU A 60 -12.01 -14.34 -6.16
C LEU A 60 -12.12 -15.85 -5.94
N GLU A 61 -12.58 -16.62 -6.93
CA GLU A 61 -12.65 -18.09 -6.84
C GLU A 61 -11.28 -18.76 -6.71
N ASP A 62 -10.22 -18.14 -7.26
CA ASP A 62 -8.84 -18.64 -7.21
C ASP A 62 -7.89 -17.68 -6.45
N VAL A 63 -8.43 -16.86 -5.56
CA VAL A 63 -7.73 -15.75 -4.90
C VAL A 63 -6.42 -16.15 -4.25
N ARG A 64 -6.38 -17.24 -3.46
CA ARG A 64 -5.15 -17.71 -2.81
C ARG A 64 -4.11 -18.12 -3.85
N ALA A 65 -4.50 -18.96 -4.81
CA ALA A 65 -3.60 -19.44 -5.85
C ALA A 65 -3.03 -18.29 -6.71
N ARG A 66 -3.88 -17.33 -7.08
CA ARG A 66 -3.47 -16.13 -7.82
C ARG A 66 -2.50 -15.26 -7.02
N THR A 67 -2.76 -15.09 -5.72
CA THR A 67 -1.87 -14.37 -4.80
C THR A 67 -0.50 -15.05 -4.73
N HIS A 68 -0.46 -16.39 -4.65
CA HIS A 68 0.80 -17.11 -4.70
C HIS A 68 1.57 -16.93 -6.02
N ARG A 69 0.87 -16.91 -7.17
CA ARG A 69 1.48 -16.64 -8.48
C ARG A 69 2.08 -15.24 -8.59
N MET A 70 1.46 -14.23 -7.97
CA MET A 70 2.01 -12.87 -7.94
C MET A 70 3.30 -12.80 -7.12
N ILE A 71 3.38 -13.56 -6.02
CA ILE A 71 4.63 -13.72 -5.26
C ILE A 71 5.71 -14.41 -6.12
N ASP A 72 5.35 -15.43 -6.90
CA ASP A 72 6.30 -16.08 -7.83
C ASP A 72 6.80 -15.11 -8.90
N ALA A 73 5.90 -14.28 -9.44
CA ALA A 73 6.24 -13.23 -10.40
C ALA A 73 7.17 -12.18 -9.79
N PHE A 74 6.94 -11.78 -8.53
CA PHE A 74 7.80 -10.86 -7.79
C PHE A 74 9.22 -11.42 -7.61
N TYR A 75 9.37 -12.69 -7.24
CA TYR A 75 10.70 -13.30 -7.11
C TYR A 75 11.37 -13.51 -8.46
N SER A 76 10.61 -13.86 -9.51
CA SER A 76 11.10 -13.93 -10.88
C SER A 76 11.61 -12.57 -11.36
N LEU A 77 10.93 -11.47 -11.00
CA LEU A 77 11.39 -10.10 -11.22
C LEU A 77 12.71 -9.83 -10.50
N CYS A 78 12.82 -10.20 -9.22
CA CYS A 78 14.07 -10.02 -8.46
C CYS A 78 15.25 -10.75 -9.13
N GLU A 79 15.03 -11.98 -9.59
CA GLU A 79 16.04 -12.77 -10.32
C GLU A 79 16.43 -12.11 -11.65
N ALA A 80 15.44 -11.72 -12.46
CA ALA A 80 15.65 -11.07 -13.75
C ALA A 80 16.33 -9.69 -13.62
N ALA A 81 16.09 -8.97 -12.52
CA ALA A 81 16.70 -7.67 -12.26
C ALA A 81 18.20 -7.77 -11.88
N GLN A 82 18.74 -8.96 -11.61
CA GLN A 82 20.16 -9.20 -11.33
C GLN A 82 20.71 -8.30 -10.22
N GLY A 83 19.97 -8.15 -9.11
CA GLY A 83 20.35 -7.34 -7.95
C GLY A 83 19.96 -5.85 -8.03
N ARG A 84 19.46 -5.38 -9.18
CA ARG A 84 18.87 -4.03 -9.30
C ARG A 84 17.53 -3.89 -8.56
N PHE A 85 16.83 -4.99 -8.36
CA PHE A 85 15.59 -5.08 -7.60
C PHE A 85 15.68 -6.31 -6.69
N PHE A 86 15.41 -6.15 -5.39
CA PHE A 86 15.61 -7.22 -4.40
C PHE A 86 14.51 -7.22 -3.33
N PRO A 87 14.20 -8.38 -2.72
CA PRO A 87 13.17 -8.47 -1.69
C PRO A 87 13.58 -7.78 -0.39
N VAL A 88 12.65 -7.05 0.22
CA VAL A 88 12.76 -6.42 1.54
C VAL A 88 11.92 -7.22 2.53
N LEU A 89 12.59 -7.85 3.50
CA LEU A 89 11.95 -8.65 4.54
C LEU A 89 12.06 -8.01 5.93
N SER A 90 12.90 -6.99 6.07
CA SER A 90 13.15 -6.23 7.29
C SER A 90 13.65 -4.83 6.97
N GLY A 91 13.68 -3.93 7.96
CA GLY A 91 14.24 -2.60 7.79
C GLY A 91 15.73 -2.59 7.42
N GLU A 92 16.50 -3.59 7.87
CA GLU A 92 17.93 -3.73 7.56
C GLU A 92 18.18 -3.98 6.05
N ASP A 93 17.24 -4.61 5.36
CA ASP A 93 17.38 -4.84 3.91
C ASP A 93 17.42 -3.54 3.11
N LEU A 94 16.85 -2.45 3.64
CA LEU A 94 16.86 -1.15 2.98
C LEU A 94 18.26 -0.56 2.84
N GLU A 95 19.24 -1.01 3.64
CA GLU A 95 20.64 -0.58 3.51
C GLU A 95 21.28 -1.03 2.18
N LYS A 96 20.71 -2.06 1.54
CA LYS A 96 21.14 -2.54 0.22
C LYS A 96 20.65 -1.65 -0.92
N ALA A 97 19.66 -0.78 -0.67
CA ALA A 97 19.13 0.13 -1.67
C ALA A 97 20.12 1.26 -1.93
N HIS A 98 20.53 1.41 -3.18
CA HIS A 98 21.45 2.44 -3.60
C HIS A 98 20.85 3.23 -4.75
N ARG A 99 20.73 4.54 -4.55
CA ARG A 99 20.04 5.44 -5.48
C ARG A 99 20.59 5.30 -6.89
N GLY A 100 19.70 5.03 -7.85
CA GLY A 100 20.07 4.85 -9.26
C GLY A 100 20.69 3.50 -9.61
N VAL A 101 20.88 2.61 -8.64
CA VAL A 101 21.56 1.31 -8.84
C VAL A 101 20.70 0.14 -8.39
N SER A 102 20.13 0.20 -7.18
CA SER A 102 19.31 -0.87 -6.61
C SER A 102 18.13 -0.32 -5.80
N ILE A 103 17.00 -1.02 -5.85
CA ILE A 103 15.78 -0.71 -5.11
C ILE A 103 15.25 -1.97 -4.40
N GLY A 104 14.71 -1.77 -3.20
CA GLY A 104 13.98 -2.80 -2.47
C GLY A 104 12.53 -2.94 -2.93
N GLY A 105 12.02 -4.17 -3.01
CA GLY A 105 10.60 -4.48 -3.17
C GLY A 105 10.05 -5.10 -1.90
N LEU A 106 8.96 -4.55 -1.35
CA LEU A 106 8.26 -5.12 -0.20
C LEU A 106 6.92 -5.68 -0.66
N LEU A 107 6.64 -6.95 -0.36
CA LEU A 107 5.35 -7.56 -0.70
C LEU A 107 4.28 -7.16 0.31
N SER A 108 3.18 -6.60 -0.20
CA SER A 108 1.96 -6.28 0.57
C SER A 108 0.76 -7.05 0.00
N ILE A 109 -0.15 -7.52 0.85
CA ILE A 109 -1.46 -8.05 0.40
C ILE A 109 -2.48 -6.92 0.47
N GLU A 110 -3.26 -6.72 -0.60
CA GLU A 110 -4.36 -5.76 -0.62
C GLU A 110 -5.71 -6.50 -0.58
N GLY A 111 -6.27 -6.59 0.62
CA GLY A 111 -7.46 -7.40 0.88
C GLY A 111 -7.11 -8.81 1.37
N ALA A 112 -7.63 -9.17 2.55
CA ALA A 112 -7.34 -10.44 3.20
C ALA A 112 -8.07 -11.66 2.60
N GLU A 113 -8.70 -11.54 1.43
CA GLU A 113 -9.44 -12.63 0.77
C GLU A 113 -8.53 -13.84 0.49
N ALA A 114 -7.24 -13.61 0.19
CA ALA A 114 -6.24 -14.66 -0.03
C ALA A 114 -6.02 -15.56 1.20
N LEU A 115 -6.36 -15.09 2.41
CA LEU A 115 -6.27 -15.89 3.63
C LEU A 115 -7.44 -16.88 3.76
N GLU A 116 -8.53 -16.66 3.03
CA GLU A 116 -9.74 -17.50 3.03
C GLU A 116 -10.28 -17.79 4.45
N GLY A 117 -10.16 -16.82 5.36
CA GLY A 117 -10.61 -16.94 6.74
C GLY A 117 -9.70 -17.78 7.66
N SER A 118 -8.48 -18.13 7.23
CA SER A 118 -7.51 -18.87 8.03
C SER A 118 -6.36 -17.97 8.48
N LEU A 119 -6.04 -17.99 9.78
CA LEU A 119 -4.87 -17.31 10.31
C LEU A 119 -3.57 -18.07 10.00
N GLU A 120 -3.64 -19.38 9.79
CA GLU A 120 -2.50 -20.21 9.36
C GLU A 120 -2.03 -19.81 7.95
N ALA A 121 -2.98 -19.43 7.08
CA ALA A 121 -2.64 -18.88 5.76
C ALA A 121 -1.75 -17.61 5.86
N LEU A 122 -1.92 -16.79 6.91
CA LEU A 122 -1.04 -15.64 7.13
C LEU A 122 0.41 -16.09 7.36
N ASP A 123 0.65 -17.17 8.10
CA ASP A 123 1.99 -17.70 8.32
C ASP A 123 2.62 -18.16 7.00
N GLU A 124 1.83 -18.78 6.12
CA GLU A 124 2.26 -19.19 4.78
C GLU A 124 2.72 -17.98 3.97
N PHE A 125 1.92 -16.91 3.91
CA PHE A 125 2.29 -15.69 3.18
C PHE A 125 3.49 -14.98 3.80
N TYR A 126 3.56 -14.91 5.13
CA TYR A 126 4.70 -14.33 5.84
C TYR A 126 6.00 -15.11 5.56
N ALA A 127 5.94 -16.44 5.57
CA ALA A 127 7.08 -17.31 5.21
C ALA A 127 7.53 -17.11 3.76
N ARG A 128 6.61 -16.72 2.87
CA ARG A 128 6.88 -16.35 1.47
C ARG A 128 7.26 -14.88 1.27
N GLY A 129 7.53 -14.14 2.33
CA GLY A 129 8.10 -12.80 2.26
C GLY A 129 7.11 -11.63 2.31
N VAL A 130 5.81 -11.88 2.49
CA VAL A 130 4.84 -10.79 2.70
C VAL A 130 5.11 -10.10 4.04
N ARG A 131 5.12 -8.76 4.04
CA ARG A 131 5.44 -7.95 5.24
C ARG A 131 4.40 -6.88 5.57
N ALA A 132 3.44 -6.65 4.69
CA ALA A 132 2.30 -5.77 4.94
C ALA A 132 1.00 -6.41 4.48
N LEU A 133 -0.11 -6.08 5.11
CA LEU A 133 -1.44 -6.51 4.66
C LEU A 133 -2.48 -5.44 4.97
N GLY A 134 -3.23 -5.05 3.94
CA GLY A 134 -4.47 -4.29 4.05
C GLY A 134 -5.62 -5.26 4.31
N ILE A 135 -6.35 -5.04 5.41
CA ILE A 135 -7.37 -5.99 5.89
C ILE A 135 -8.46 -6.21 4.84
N THR A 136 -8.82 -5.17 4.10
CA THR A 136 -9.85 -5.20 3.05
C THR A 136 -9.36 -4.48 1.80
N TRP A 137 -9.89 -4.84 0.64
CA TRP A 137 -10.06 -3.89 -0.47
C TRP A 137 -11.40 -3.14 -0.30
N ASN A 138 -12.05 -2.70 -1.37
CA ASN A 138 -13.36 -2.04 -1.34
C ASN A 138 -14.49 -2.93 -0.82
N ARG A 139 -14.30 -4.26 -0.83
CA ARG A 139 -15.31 -5.28 -0.57
C ARG A 139 -15.34 -5.72 0.90
N ARG A 140 -16.35 -6.49 1.25
CA ARG A 140 -16.42 -7.22 2.53
C ARG A 140 -15.70 -8.56 2.39
N ASN A 141 -14.99 -8.97 3.44
CA ASN A 141 -14.40 -10.30 3.55
C ASN A 141 -14.64 -10.87 4.97
N PRO A 142 -14.16 -12.09 5.29
CA PRO A 142 -14.38 -12.70 6.61
C PRO A 142 -13.82 -11.92 7.80
N PHE A 143 -12.92 -10.96 7.58
CA PHE A 143 -12.19 -10.23 8.62
C PHE A 143 -12.80 -8.86 8.89
N ALA A 144 -13.21 -8.13 7.86
CA ALA A 144 -13.78 -6.79 8.02
C ALA A 144 -14.58 -6.34 6.79
N ARG A 145 -15.08 -5.10 6.87
CA ARG A 145 -15.83 -4.42 5.83
C ARG A 145 -15.02 -3.29 5.19
N GLY A 146 -14.80 -3.38 3.88
CA GLY A 146 -14.27 -2.30 3.05
C GLY A 146 -15.30 -1.19 2.80
N TRP A 147 -14.83 -0.01 2.40
CA TRP A 147 -15.65 1.21 2.36
C TRP A 147 -16.82 1.18 1.35
N ARG A 148 -16.77 0.37 0.29
CA ARG A 148 -17.89 0.23 -0.67
C ARG A 148 -18.92 -0.81 -0.26
N ALA A 149 -18.59 -1.69 0.69
CA ALA A 149 -19.53 -2.72 1.13
C ALA A 149 -20.62 -2.12 2.03
N GLU A 150 -21.87 -2.54 1.78
CA GLU A 150 -23.03 -2.12 2.58
C GLU A 150 -22.92 -2.59 4.04
N GLY A 151 -23.52 -1.80 4.94
CA GLY A 151 -23.56 -2.06 6.37
C GLY A 151 -22.87 -0.99 7.21
N THR A 152 -22.92 -1.17 8.52
CA THR A 152 -22.35 -0.26 9.54
C THR A 152 -21.43 -0.99 10.51
N ASP A 153 -21.11 -2.25 10.23
CA ASP A 153 -20.15 -3.04 10.98
C ASP A 153 -18.71 -2.74 10.54
N GLY A 154 -17.75 -3.05 11.41
CA GLY A 154 -16.33 -2.90 11.14
C GLY A 154 -15.65 -4.26 11.04
N PHE A 155 -14.90 -4.64 12.08
CA PHE A 155 -14.20 -5.90 12.17
C PHE A 155 -15.10 -7.02 12.67
N THR A 156 -14.84 -8.23 12.19
CA THR A 156 -15.34 -9.46 12.81
C THR A 156 -14.41 -9.87 13.97
N PRO A 157 -14.82 -10.80 14.86
CA PRO A 157 -13.90 -11.38 15.84
C PRO A 157 -12.61 -11.94 15.20
N LEU A 158 -12.73 -12.52 14.00
CA LEU A 158 -11.60 -13.02 13.25
C LEU A 158 -10.69 -11.89 12.74
N GLY A 159 -11.23 -10.74 12.37
CA GLY A 159 -10.46 -9.55 12.01
C GLY A 159 -9.60 -9.01 13.16
N PHE A 160 -10.13 -9.02 14.38
CA PHE A 160 -9.33 -8.66 15.56
C PHE A 160 -8.18 -9.64 15.79
N SER A 161 -8.44 -10.96 15.68
CA SER A 161 -7.39 -11.98 15.77
C SER A 161 -6.35 -11.88 14.64
N LEU A 162 -6.75 -11.43 13.45
CA LEU A 162 -5.83 -11.18 12.33
C LEU A 162 -4.85 -10.06 12.68
N VAL A 163 -5.33 -8.92 13.19
CA VAL A 163 -4.45 -7.81 13.60
C VAL A 163 -3.50 -8.22 14.70
N GLU A 164 -3.98 -8.91 15.74
CA GLU A 164 -3.12 -9.41 16.83
C GLU A 164 -1.98 -10.29 16.28
N LYS A 165 -2.31 -11.19 15.34
CA LYS A 165 -1.30 -12.06 14.73
C LYS A 165 -0.32 -11.30 13.84
N MET A 166 -0.80 -10.34 13.04
CA MET A 166 0.07 -9.48 12.24
C MET A 166 1.07 -8.70 13.10
N GLU A 167 0.60 -8.12 14.21
CA GLU A 167 1.46 -7.41 15.15
C GLU A 167 2.48 -8.33 15.82
N ALA A 168 2.09 -9.55 16.18
CA ALA A 168 3.00 -10.56 16.74
C ALA A 168 4.09 -10.99 15.75
N LEU A 169 3.78 -11.04 14.45
CA LEU A 169 4.74 -11.30 13.37
C LEU A 169 5.59 -10.07 13.01
N GLY A 170 5.25 -8.88 13.51
CA GLY A 170 5.89 -7.62 13.12
C GLY A 170 5.52 -7.17 11.70
N MET A 171 4.38 -7.61 11.17
CA MET A 171 3.84 -7.16 9.90
C MET A 171 3.24 -5.75 10.01
N ILE A 172 3.28 -5.01 8.91
CA ILE A 172 2.62 -3.71 8.79
C ILE A 172 1.12 -3.94 8.56
N VAL A 173 0.29 -3.39 9.45
CA VAL A 173 -1.17 -3.35 9.27
C VAL A 173 -1.53 -2.10 8.47
N ASP A 174 -2.27 -2.28 7.38
CA ASP A 174 -2.70 -1.19 6.50
C ASP A 174 -4.21 -0.97 6.59
N ALA A 175 -4.58 0.28 6.84
CA ALA A 175 -5.95 0.76 7.03
C ALA A 175 -6.60 1.25 5.72
N SER A 176 -5.84 1.33 4.63
CA SER A 176 -6.35 1.65 3.30
C SER A 176 -7.55 0.75 2.95
N HIS A 177 -8.55 1.34 2.29
CA HIS A 177 -9.84 0.73 1.92
C HIS A 177 -10.82 0.35 3.05
N LEU A 178 -10.40 0.33 4.32
CA LEU A 178 -11.34 0.06 5.41
C LEU A 178 -12.50 1.05 5.38
N SER A 179 -13.68 0.54 5.75
CA SER A 179 -14.78 1.43 6.12
C SER A 179 -14.45 2.21 7.39
N ASP A 180 -15.15 3.32 7.63
CA ASP A 180 -14.94 4.15 8.84
C ASP A 180 -15.05 3.35 10.14
N HIS A 181 -16.03 2.46 10.23
CA HIS A 181 -16.18 1.59 11.40
C HIS A 181 -15.02 0.59 11.53
N GLY A 182 -14.56 0.01 10.41
CA GLY A 182 -13.39 -0.88 10.43
C GLY A 182 -12.10 -0.15 10.79
N PHE A 183 -11.95 1.09 10.35
CA PHE A 183 -10.84 1.95 10.76
C PHE A 183 -10.86 2.19 12.28
N GLU A 184 -12.01 2.55 12.84
CA GLU A 184 -12.12 2.80 14.29
C GLU A 184 -11.83 1.52 15.10
N ASP A 185 -12.31 0.37 14.63
CA ASP A 185 -12.00 -0.93 15.25
C ASP A 185 -10.49 -1.22 15.23
N LEU A 186 -9.83 -1.02 14.09
CA LEU A 186 -8.38 -1.14 13.97
C LEU A 186 -7.67 -0.17 14.93
N ALA A 187 -8.01 1.11 14.88
CA ALA A 187 -7.35 2.15 15.65
C ALA A 187 -7.52 1.95 17.17
N ASN A 188 -8.59 1.28 17.61
CA ASN A 188 -8.81 0.95 19.02
C ASN A 188 -8.13 -0.36 19.44
N ALA A 189 -7.94 -1.30 18.53
CA ALA A 189 -7.31 -2.59 18.81
C ALA A 189 -5.78 -2.58 18.68
N ALA A 190 -5.24 -1.84 17.71
CA ALA A 190 -3.81 -1.81 17.39
C ALA A 190 -2.96 -1.40 18.60
N GLN A 191 -1.90 -2.17 18.86
CA GLN A 191 -0.88 -1.91 19.87
C GLN A 191 0.45 -1.46 19.26
N ARG A 192 0.58 -1.52 17.92
CA ARG A 192 1.73 -1.07 17.14
C ARG A 192 1.32 0.01 16.13
N PRO A 193 2.29 0.76 15.58
CA PRO A 193 2.00 1.66 14.47
C PRO A 193 1.33 0.92 13.31
N PHE A 194 0.28 1.52 12.75
CA PHE A 194 -0.38 1.06 11.53
C PHE A 194 -0.37 2.18 10.49
N VAL A 195 -0.50 1.83 9.21
CA VAL A 195 -0.38 2.79 8.11
C VAL A 195 -1.70 2.96 7.38
N ALA A 196 -1.80 4.02 6.58
CA ALA A 196 -2.67 4.02 5.41
C ALA A 196 -1.75 4.10 4.19
N SER A 197 -1.47 2.96 3.56
CA SER A 197 -0.49 2.85 2.47
C SER A 197 -0.78 3.77 1.29
N HIS A 198 -2.04 4.05 0.96
CA HIS A 198 -2.43 4.94 -0.12
C HIS A 198 -3.81 5.58 0.18
N SER A 199 -3.83 6.75 0.79
CA SER A 199 -5.06 7.49 1.15
C SER A 199 -4.79 9.00 1.21
N ASN A 200 -5.80 9.82 0.88
CA ASN A 200 -5.72 11.28 0.95
C ASN A 200 -6.63 11.85 2.05
N ALA A 201 -6.73 13.18 2.14
CA ALA A 201 -7.55 13.87 3.14
C ALA A 201 -8.99 14.19 2.66
N ARG A 202 -10.00 13.82 3.46
CA ARG A 202 -11.43 14.09 3.18
C ARG A 202 -11.80 15.55 3.16
N GLU A 203 -11.12 16.37 3.96
CA GLU A 203 -11.36 17.82 4.01
C GLU A 203 -11.08 18.49 2.66
N ILE A 204 -10.12 17.96 1.90
CA ILE A 204 -9.75 18.48 0.57
C ILE A 204 -10.58 17.83 -0.53
N CYS A 205 -10.75 16.51 -0.48
CA CYS A 205 -11.60 15.77 -1.41
C CYS A 205 -12.51 14.81 -0.62
N PRO A 206 -13.84 15.06 -0.54
CA PRO A 206 -14.79 14.29 0.28
C PRO A 206 -15.14 12.91 -0.32
N ALA A 207 -14.15 12.17 -0.80
CA ALA A 207 -14.27 10.77 -1.17
C ALA A 207 -14.27 9.90 0.11
N PRO A 208 -15.19 8.92 0.27
CA PRO A 208 -15.17 8.02 1.43
C PRO A 208 -13.88 7.20 1.56
N ARG A 209 -13.13 7.03 0.46
CA ARG A 209 -11.82 6.37 0.44
C ARG A 209 -10.71 7.19 1.13
N ASN A 210 -10.90 8.50 1.26
CA ASN A 210 -9.97 9.40 1.96
C ASN A 210 -10.18 9.32 3.49
N LEU A 211 -9.28 9.92 4.25
CA LEU A 211 -9.29 9.92 5.72
C LEU A 211 -9.88 11.20 6.27
N THR A 212 -10.70 11.10 7.33
CA THR A 212 -11.08 12.26 8.13
C THR A 212 -9.91 12.77 8.96
N ASP A 213 -9.98 14.01 9.45
CA ASP A 213 -8.96 14.56 10.36
C ASP A 213 -8.78 13.74 11.64
N ALA A 214 -9.86 13.12 12.13
CA ALA A 214 -9.78 12.23 13.28
C ALA A 214 -8.95 10.97 12.96
N GLN A 215 -9.21 10.36 11.79
CA GLN A 215 -8.46 9.19 11.33
C GLN A 215 -6.98 9.52 11.04
N ILE A 216 -6.70 10.68 10.46
CA ILE A 216 -5.33 11.17 10.26
C ILE A 216 -4.59 11.26 11.59
N ARG A 217 -5.20 11.86 12.62
CA ARG A 217 -4.59 11.90 13.96
C ARG A 217 -4.37 10.52 14.55
N ARG A 218 -5.33 9.59 14.42
CA ARG A 218 -5.18 8.23 14.96
C ARG A 218 -3.99 7.48 14.34
N ILE A 219 -3.75 7.63 13.04
CA ILE A 219 -2.56 7.06 12.40
C ILE A 219 -1.29 7.73 12.95
N ALA A 220 -1.26 9.07 12.99
CA ALA A 220 -0.10 9.82 13.48
C ALA A 220 0.24 9.49 14.95
N ASP A 221 -0.76 9.47 15.83
CA ASP A 221 -0.61 9.15 17.26
C ASP A 221 -0.11 7.72 17.49
N SER A 222 -0.38 6.79 16.56
CA SER A 222 0.18 5.44 16.58
C SER A 222 1.66 5.38 16.19
N GLY A 223 2.23 6.47 15.64
CA GLY A 223 3.55 6.51 14.99
C GLY A 223 3.52 6.02 13.54
N GLY A 224 2.33 5.97 12.93
CA GLY A 224 2.10 5.50 11.58
C GLY A 224 2.27 6.58 10.51
N VAL A 225 2.21 6.15 9.24
CA VAL A 225 2.39 7.01 8.07
C VAL A 225 1.23 6.85 7.10
N ILE A 226 0.85 7.95 6.45
CA ILE A 226 -0.15 8.01 5.39
C ILE A 226 0.57 8.23 4.06
N GLY A 227 0.54 7.24 3.18
CA GLY A 227 0.97 7.40 1.79
C GLY A 227 -0.08 8.17 1.01
N THR A 228 0.25 9.34 0.48
CA THR A 228 -0.71 10.12 -0.33
C THR A 228 -0.87 9.49 -1.71
N VAL A 229 -2.12 9.27 -2.10
CA VAL A 229 -2.50 8.54 -3.32
C VAL A 229 -2.69 9.46 -4.52
N PHE A 230 -2.25 9.00 -5.71
CA PHE A 230 -2.22 9.85 -6.91
C PHE A 230 -3.46 9.68 -7.80
N VAL A 231 -4.38 8.77 -7.44
CA VAL A 231 -5.64 8.56 -8.18
C VAL A 231 -6.47 9.84 -8.22
N PRO A 232 -6.77 10.40 -9.41
CA PRO A 232 -7.42 11.70 -9.55
C PRO A 232 -8.75 11.82 -8.79
N ALA A 233 -9.54 10.74 -8.74
CA ALA A 233 -10.82 10.69 -8.03
C ALA A 233 -10.70 10.83 -6.50
N PHE A 234 -9.49 10.65 -5.94
CA PHE A 234 -9.20 10.83 -4.52
C PHE A 234 -8.40 12.11 -4.25
N VAL A 235 -7.95 12.80 -5.30
CA VAL A 235 -7.26 14.10 -5.24
C VAL A 235 -8.25 15.26 -5.38
N THR A 236 -9.34 15.06 -6.13
CA THR A 236 -10.35 16.10 -6.34
C THR A 236 -11.72 15.53 -6.64
N SER A 237 -12.77 16.26 -6.26
CA SER A 237 -14.16 15.96 -6.65
C SER A 237 -14.46 16.26 -8.12
N SER A 238 -13.51 16.82 -8.87
CA SER A 238 -13.70 17.22 -10.27
C SER A 238 -12.52 16.77 -11.16
N PRO A 239 -12.21 15.47 -11.25
CA PRO A 239 -11.01 14.98 -11.93
C PRO A 239 -10.97 15.30 -13.42
N GLU A 240 -12.13 15.39 -14.08
CA GLU A 240 -12.25 15.72 -15.51
C GLU A 240 -12.03 17.21 -15.82
N ASN A 241 -12.17 18.08 -14.82
CA ASN A 241 -11.97 19.52 -14.95
C ASN A 241 -11.48 20.10 -13.62
N PRO A 242 -10.23 19.80 -13.23
CA PRO A 242 -9.74 20.17 -11.91
C PRO A 242 -9.49 21.69 -11.86
N PRO A 243 -9.69 22.33 -10.70
CA PRO A 243 -9.53 23.78 -10.56
C PRO A 243 -8.07 24.26 -10.68
N LYS A 244 -7.10 23.33 -10.60
CA LYS A 244 -5.66 23.54 -10.81
C LYS A 244 -5.01 22.19 -11.19
N PRO A 245 -3.73 22.14 -11.60
CA PRO A 245 -3.06 20.89 -11.91
C PRO A 245 -3.16 19.87 -10.77
N LEU A 246 -3.39 18.59 -11.09
CA LEU A 246 -3.60 17.54 -10.08
C LEU A 246 -2.45 17.43 -9.07
N PHE A 247 -1.20 17.62 -9.49
CA PHE A 247 -0.05 17.58 -8.58
C PHE A 247 -0.09 18.71 -7.54
N GLU A 248 -0.64 19.89 -7.88
CA GLU A 248 -0.80 20.98 -6.92
C GLU A 248 -1.94 20.71 -5.93
N LEU A 249 -2.97 19.95 -6.33
CA LEU A 249 -4.03 19.48 -5.42
C LEU A 249 -3.52 18.39 -4.49
N LEU A 250 -2.64 17.51 -4.99
CA LEU A 250 -1.95 16.52 -4.17
C LEU A 250 -1.10 17.20 -3.08
N PHE A 251 -0.44 18.32 -3.38
CA PHE A 251 0.27 19.11 -2.36
C PHE A 251 -0.68 19.69 -1.29
N ASP A 252 -1.90 20.10 -1.65
CA ASP A 252 -2.89 20.51 -0.64
C ASP A 252 -3.25 19.36 0.31
N HIS A 253 -3.33 18.13 -0.20
CA HIS A 253 -3.53 16.95 0.65
C HIS A 253 -2.35 16.71 1.59
N ILE A 254 -1.12 16.80 1.09
CA ILE A 254 0.10 16.65 1.91
C ILE A 254 0.13 17.73 2.99
N ASP A 255 -0.04 19.00 2.63
CA ASP A 255 -0.05 20.13 3.59
C ASP A 255 -1.14 19.95 4.65
N HIS A 256 -2.32 19.47 4.25
CA HIS A 256 -3.41 19.18 5.18
C HIS A 256 -3.07 18.04 6.14
N ILE A 257 -2.52 16.93 5.65
CA ILE A 257 -2.12 15.79 6.48
C ILE A 257 -1.03 16.24 7.48
N VAL A 258 -0.02 17.00 7.02
CA VAL A 258 1.03 17.56 7.89
C VAL A 258 0.44 18.48 8.97
N ARG A 259 -0.54 19.31 8.61
CA ARG A 259 -1.23 20.20 9.57
C ARG A 259 -1.99 19.42 10.65
N VAL A 260 -2.54 18.26 10.33
CA VAL A 260 -3.38 17.47 11.25
C VAL A 260 -2.57 16.46 12.06
N GLY A 261 -1.70 15.69 11.41
CA GLY A 261 -0.94 14.57 11.98
C GLY A 261 0.55 14.86 12.22
N GLY A 262 1.08 15.96 11.67
CA GLY A 262 2.51 16.30 11.77
C GLY A 262 3.33 15.82 10.58
N MET A 263 4.58 16.26 10.49
CA MET A 263 5.45 16.01 9.34
C MET A 263 5.90 14.55 9.22
N ASP A 264 5.95 13.82 10.33
CA ASP A 264 6.38 12.42 10.37
C ASP A 264 5.27 11.44 9.95
N SER A 265 4.02 11.92 9.78
CA SER A 265 2.86 11.05 9.48
C SER A 265 2.49 10.99 8.01
N VAL A 266 3.31 11.56 7.10
CA VAL A 266 3.00 11.63 5.66
C VAL A 266 4.12 11.03 4.81
N GLY A 267 3.75 10.35 3.73
CA GLY A 267 4.63 9.75 2.74
C GLY A 267 3.95 9.59 1.39
N PHE A 268 4.45 8.70 0.54
CA PHE A 268 3.89 8.41 -0.78
C PHE A 268 3.27 7.02 -0.85
N GLY A 269 2.16 6.92 -1.59
CA GLY A 269 1.42 5.69 -1.84
C GLY A 269 0.72 5.81 -3.18
N SER A 270 1.50 5.77 -4.23
CA SER A 270 1.17 6.29 -5.56
C SER A 270 -0.08 5.68 -6.16
N ASP A 271 -0.27 4.37 -5.99
CA ASP A 271 -1.30 3.57 -6.65
C ASP A 271 -1.03 3.46 -8.16
N PHE A 272 0.23 3.14 -8.49
CA PHE A 272 0.77 3.01 -9.86
C PHE A 272 0.47 1.69 -10.56
#